data_AF-W4P4L6-F1
#
_entry.id   AF-W4P4L6-F1
#
_cell.length_a   1.000
_cell.length_b   1.000
_cell.length_c   1.000
_cell.angle_alpha   90.00
_cell.angle_beta   90.00
_cell.angle_gamma   90.00
#
_symmetry.space_group_name_H-M   'P 1'
#
loop_
_entity.id
_entity.type
_entity.pdbx_description
1 polymer ?
#
loop_
_entity_poly.entity_id
_entity_poly.type
_entity_poly.pdbx_seq_one_letter_code
_entity_poly.pdbx_strand_id
1 'polypeptide(L)'
;MHRHKWFTPMGKAYRTSGDEKYAREWTVQYIDWIRKNPLVKMSKREYELVSDGEIRGEVENVRFAWRPLEVSNRLQDQTSQFQLFLPSPSFTPRFLTEFLVNYHKHAVHILGNYSDQGNHLLFEAQRMIYAGAFFPEFKDAASWRKSGIEILNREINVQVYPDGGQFELDPHYHLAAINIFCKALRMADTNGFRNEFPKTYLDTVENMIMFYMNISFPDYTNPCFSDAKLTTKKEMLKNYRDWHKLFPENKAILYFATEGKEGALPDYLSKGFLTSGFFIFRNSWKTDATQMVVKAGPKAFWHCQPDNGTFELWFNGKNLFPDSLVRLCRRGRSDGGAQLAPSDRCTQHGDTEQSQS
;
A
#
# COMPACT_ATOMS: atom_id res chain seq x y z
N MET A 1 14.62 -13.36 -6.22
CA MET A 1 15.19 -14.31 -5.23
C MET A 1 15.20 -13.72 -3.81
N HIS A 2 15.89 -12.60 -3.55
CA HIS A 2 16.10 -12.00 -2.21
C HIS A 2 14.87 -11.41 -1.48
N ARG A 3 13.66 -11.72 -1.93
CA ARG A 3 12.42 -11.45 -1.18
C ARG A 3 12.01 -12.62 -0.29
N HIS A 4 12.66 -13.78 -0.44
CA HIS A 4 12.42 -14.99 0.36
C HIS A 4 10.93 -15.36 0.47
N LYS A 5 10.19 -15.27 -0.64
CA LYS A 5 8.72 -15.46 -0.67
C LYS A 5 8.25 -16.81 -0.11
N TRP A 6 9.14 -17.79 0.04
CA TRP A 6 8.84 -19.11 0.59
C TRP A 6 9.05 -19.22 2.10
N PHE A 7 9.75 -18.30 2.77
CA PHE A 7 10.02 -18.39 4.22
C PHE A 7 8.73 -18.29 5.07
N THR A 8 7.88 -17.30 4.80
CA THR A 8 6.60 -17.17 5.52
C THR A 8 5.67 -18.37 5.26
N PRO A 9 5.51 -18.88 4.01
CA PRO A 9 4.85 -20.16 3.75
C PRO A 9 5.42 -21.35 4.55
N MET A 10 6.75 -21.48 4.67
CA MET A 10 7.36 -22.52 5.53
C MET A 10 6.93 -22.36 6.99
N GLY A 11 6.90 -21.13 7.51
CA GLY A 11 6.42 -20.87 8.87
C GLY A 11 4.94 -21.19 9.06
N LYS A 12 4.11 -20.94 8.06
CA LYS A 12 2.70 -21.37 8.07
C LYS A 12 2.58 -22.89 8.06
N ALA A 13 3.35 -23.57 7.20
CA ALA A 13 3.37 -25.04 7.14
C ALA A 13 3.83 -25.63 8.49
N TYR A 14 4.88 -25.07 9.10
CA TYR A 14 5.34 -25.41 10.44
C TYR A 14 4.21 -25.31 11.48
N ARG A 15 3.50 -24.18 11.54
CA ARG A 15 2.44 -23.97 12.53
C ARG A 15 1.22 -24.86 12.34
N THR A 16 0.88 -25.19 11.09
CA THR A 16 -0.27 -26.05 10.78
C THR A 16 0.06 -27.53 10.96
N SER A 17 1.27 -27.98 10.62
CA SER A 17 1.61 -29.42 10.66
C SER A 17 2.35 -29.84 11.93
N GLY A 18 2.96 -28.91 12.66
CA GLY A 18 3.85 -29.20 13.79
C GLY A 18 5.18 -29.85 13.41
N ASP A 19 5.53 -29.92 12.12
CA ASP A 19 6.72 -30.63 11.64
C ASP A 19 7.96 -29.72 11.68
N GLU A 20 8.89 -30.02 12.59
CA GLU A 20 10.12 -29.26 12.80
C GLU A 20 11.04 -29.19 11.57
N LYS A 21 10.83 -30.01 10.51
CA LYS A 21 11.64 -29.91 9.28
C LYS A 21 11.60 -28.52 8.66
N TYR A 22 10.45 -27.84 8.73
CA TYR A 22 10.29 -26.50 8.16
C TYR A 22 11.07 -25.46 8.94
N ALA A 23 11.06 -25.53 10.27
CA ALA A 23 11.80 -24.62 11.13
C ALA A 23 13.31 -24.85 11.01
N ARG A 24 13.76 -26.12 11.05
CA ARG A 24 15.17 -26.49 10.83
C ARG A 24 15.69 -25.94 9.50
N GLU A 25 14.99 -26.22 8.40
CA GLU A 25 15.42 -25.78 7.08
C GLU A 25 15.39 -24.25 6.94
N TRP A 26 14.38 -23.57 7.51
CA TRP A 26 14.34 -22.11 7.51
C TRP A 26 15.55 -21.51 8.24
N THR A 27 15.92 -22.02 9.42
CA THR A 27 17.09 -21.51 10.15
C THR A 27 18.39 -21.71 9.35
N VAL A 28 18.54 -22.86 8.68
CA VAL A 28 19.69 -23.14 7.80
C VAL A 28 19.73 -22.13 6.64
N GLN A 29 18.64 -21.97 5.90
CA GLN A 29 18.59 -21.05 4.76
C GLN A 29 18.74 -19.58 5.17
N TYR A 30 18.22 -19.19 6.33
CA TYR A 30 18.34 -17.82 6.83
C TYR A 30 19.81 -17.47 7.15
N ILE A 31 20.52 -18.35 7.87
CA ILE A 31 21.95 -18.17 8.16
C ILE A 31 22.81 -18.28 6.90
N ASP A 32 22.51 -19.23 6.01
CA ASP A 32 23.20 -19.36 4.73
C ASP A 32 23.06 -18.10 3.87
N TRP A 33 21.87 -17.49 3.84
CA TRP A 33 21.64 -16.23 3.15
C TRP A 33 22.48 -15.10 3.76
N ILE A 34 22.54 -14.97 5.09
CA ILE A 34 23.38 -13.96 5.76
C ILE A 34 24.85 -14.11 5.34
N ARG A 35 25.36 -15.35 5.33
CA ARG A 35 26.76 -15.65 4.99
C ARG A 35 27.10 -15.36 3.54
N LYS A 36 26.23 -15.75 2.60
CA LYS A 36 26.47 -15.61 1.15
C LYS A 36 26.10 -14.25 0.58
N ASN A 37 25.53 -13.35 1.38
CA ASN A 37 25.07 -12.04 0.92
C ASN A 37 25.53 -10.93 1.88
N PRO A 38 26.85 -10.79 2.13
CA PRO A 38 27.35 -9.76 3.02
C PRO A 38 27.02 -8.36 2.48
N LEU A 39 26.67 -7.43 3.38
CA LEU A 39 26.58 -6.01 3.04
C LEU A 39 27.98 -5.41 3.09
N VAL A 40 28.66 -5.39 1.94
CA VAL A 40 29.96 -4.74 1.78
C VAL A 40 29.80 -3.32 1.22
N LYS A 41 30.58 -2.37 1.73
CA LYS A 41 30.70 -1.02 1.15
C LYS A 41 32.03 -0.96 0.42
N MET A 42 32.01 -0.57 -0.85
CA MET A 42 33.20 -0.38 -1.66
C MET A 42 33.04 0.90 -2.47
N SER A 43 34.05 1.78 -2.43
CA SER A 43 34.07 2.97 -3.26
C SER A 43 34.30 2.60 -4.73
N LYS A 44 33.90 3.49 -5.64
CA LYS A 44 34.11 3.28 -7.08
C LYS A 44 35.59 3.04 -7.43
N ARG A 45 36.49 3.77 -6.77
CA ARG A 45 37.95 3.64 -6.95
C ARG A 45 38.48 2.30 -6.46
N GLU A 46 37.95 1.76 -5.36
CA GLU A 46 38.31 0.43 -4.86
C GLU A 46 37.77 -0.66 -5.80
N TYR A 47 36.54 -0.52 -6.29
CA TYR A 47 35.95 -1.48 -7.23
C TYR A 47 36.72 -1.60 -8.54
N GLU A 48 37.20 -0.47 -9.10
CA GLU A 48 38.01 -0.43 -10.32
C GLU A 48 39.39 -1.11 -10.18
N LEU A 49 39.87 -1.30 -8.93
CA LEU A 49 41.15 -1.95 -8.63
C LEU A 49 41.01 -3.46 -8.32
N VAL A 50 39.79 -3.97 -8.18
CA VAL A 50 39.53 -5.38 -7.84
C VAL A 50 39.43 -6.22 -9.13
N SER A 51 40.29 -7.23 -9.23
CA SER A 51 40.24 -8.23 -10.31
C SER A 51 38.99 -9.10 -10.23
N ASP A 52 38.57 -9.69 -11.34
CA ASP A 52 37.46 -10.66 -11.36
C ASP A 52 37.73 -11.81 -10.39
N GLY A 53 36.77 -12.08 -9.49
CA GLY A 53 36.91 -13.03 -8.39
C GLY A 53 35.78 -12.88 -7.36
N GLU A 54 35.85 -13.64 -6.25
CA GLU A 54 34.79 -13.68 -5.23
C GLU A 54 34.44 -12.30 -4.67
N ILE A 55 35.45 -11.45 -4.40
CA ILE A 55 35.26 -10.09 -3.87
C ILE A 55 34.43 -9.23 -4.82
N ARG A 56 34.71 -9.28 -6.13
CA ARG A 56 33.95 -8.52 -7.13
C ARG A 56 32.51 -9.03 -7.24
N GLY A 57 32.34 -10.35 -7.20
CA GLY A 57 31.02 -10.99 -7.18
C GLY A 57 30.19 -10.62 -5.97
N GLU A 58 30.78 -10.53 -4.78
CA GLU A 58 30.11 -10.06 -3.56
C GLU A 58 29.63 -8.61 -3.68
N VAL A 59 30.49 -7.72 -4.18
CA VAL A 59 30.15 -6.29 -4.38
C VAL A 59 29.03 -6.12 -5.39
N GLU A 60 29.04 -6.88 -6.49
CA GLU A 60 27.95 -6.86 -7.46
C GLU A 60 26.64 -7.43 -6.88
N ASN A 61 26.73 -8.49 -6.07
CA ASN A 61 25.57 -9.09 -5.41
C ASN A 61 24.87 -8.11 -4.45
N VAL A 62 25.59 -7.16 -3.83
CA VAL A 62 24.98 -6.11 -2.98
C VAL A 62 23.87 -5.35 -3.72
N ARG A 63 24.06 -5.05 -5.01
CA ARG A 63 23.05 -4.35 -5.83
C ARG A 63 21.73 -5.11 -5.95
N PHE A 64 21.77 -6.44 -5.83
CA PHE A 64 20.59 -7.30 -5.92
C PHE A 64 20.04 -7.68 -4.54
N ALA A 65 20.90 -8.13 -3.62
CA ALA A 65 20.52 -8.61 -2.30
C ALA A 65 20.13 -7.48 -1.34
N TRP A 66 20.76 -6.31 -1.48
CA TRP A 66 20.61 -5.16 -0.58
C TRP A 66 19.96 -3.95 -1.27
N ARG A 67 19.26 -4.14 -2.39
CA ARG A 67 18.40 -3.10 -2.96
C ARG A 67 17.32 -2.68 -1.94
N PRO A 68 17.08 -1.37 -1.69
CA PRO A 68 16.14 -0.90 -0.66
C PRO A 68 14.74 -1.49 -0.76
N LEU A 69 14.24 -1.70 -1.98
CA LEU A 69 12.96 -2.35 -2.20
C LEU A 69 12.91 -3.77 -1.59
N GLU A 70 13.87 -4.63 -1.91
CA GLU A 70 13.96 -5.99 -1.37
C GLU A 70 14.26 -5.99 0.14
N VAL A 71 15.16 -5.12 0.60
CA VAL A 71 15.53 -4.99 2.03
C VAL A 71 14.31 -4.59 2.87
N SER A 72 13.54 -3.59 2.43
CA SER A 72 12.34 -3.16 3.16
C SER A 72 11.30 -4.28 3.17
N ASN A 73 11.07 -4.99 2.05
CA ASN A 73 10.18 -6.15 2.03
C ASN A 73 10.58 -7.18 3.11
N ARG A 74 11.88 -7.47 3.23
CA ARG A 74 12.38 -8.39 4.27
C ARG A 74 12.17 -7.84 5.69
N LEU A 75 12.34 -6.54 5.95
CA LEU A 75 12.02 -5.96 7.28
C LEU A 75 10.59 -6.27 7.71
N GLN A 76 9.64 -6.17 6.79
CA GLN A 76 8.24 -6.49 7.08
C GLN A 76 8.03 -8.00 7.23
N ASP A 77 8.48 -8.80 6.27
CA ASP A 77 8.18 -10.24 6.23
C ASP A 77 8.87 -11.00 7.36
N GLN A 78 10.06 -10.55 7.79
CA GLN A 78 10.80 -11.19 8.88
C GLN A 78 10.09 -11.06 10.24
N THR A 79 9.22 -10.07 10.47
CA THR A 79 8.43 -10.02 11.71
C THR A 79 7.44 -11.19 11.77
N SER A 80 6.81 -11.52 10.63
CA SER A 80 5.94 -12.70 10.53
C SER A 80 6.74 -13.99 10.69
N GLN A 81 7.92 -14.09 10.07
CA GLN A 81 8.80 -15.26 10.22
C GLN A 81 9.20 -15.45 11.68
N PHE A 82 9.58 -14.37 12.37
CA PHE A 82 9.90 -14.39 13.80
C PHE A 82 8.75 -14.98 14.61
N GLN A 83 7.52 -14.45 14.47
CA GLN A 83 6.36 -14.97 15.22
C GLN A 83 6.03 -16.43 14.91
N LEU A 84 6.21 -16.86 13.66
CA LEU A 84 5.89 -18.23 13.24
C LEU A 84 6.90 -19.24 13.79
N PHE A 85 8.19 -18.88 13.84
CA PHE A 85 9.26 -19.81 14.21
C PHE A 85 9.78 -19.67 15.63
N LEU A 86 9.47 -18.58 16.34
CA LEU A 86 9.94 -18.34 17.72
C LEU A 86 9.75 -19.54 18.69
N PRO A 87 8.64 -20.30 18.63
CA PRO A 87 8.46 -21.45 19.52
C PRO A 87 9.29 -22.71 19.17
N SER A 88 9.94 -22.75 18.01
CA SER A 88 10.71 -23.93 17.57
C SER A 88 12.00 -24.07 18.38
N PRO A 89 12.40 -25.31 18.76
CA PRO A 89 13.73 -25.59 19.31
C PRO A 89 14.88 -25.20 18.37
N SER A 90 14.63 -25.11 17.06
CA SER A 90 15.61 -24.66 16.07
C SER A 90 15.91 -23.16 16.22
N PHE A 91 14.99 -22.38 16.79
CA PHE A 91 15.16 -20.97 17.11
C PHE A 91 16.01 -20.81 18.38
N THR A 92 17.29 -21.16 18.27
CA THR A 92 18.24 -21.12 19.39
C THR A 92 18.59 -19.68 19.80
N PRO A 93 19.10 -19.45 21.03
CA PRO A 93 19.59 -18.13 21.44
C PRO A 93 20.67 -17.57 20.50
N ARG A 94 21.55 -18.44 19.96
CA ARG A 94 22.54 -18.04 18.95
C ARG A 94 21.87 -17.58 17.66
N PHE A 95 20.88 -18.33 17.17
CA PHE A 95 20.12 -17.91 15.99
C PHE A 95 19.40 -16.58 16.22
N LEU A 96 18.81 -16.36 17.41
CA LEU A 96 18.19 -15.08 17.78
C LEU A 96 19.19 -13.92 17.64
N THR A 97 20.42 -14.07 18.11
CA THR A 97 21.44 -13.01 17.97
C THR A 97 21.77 -12.71 16.51
N GLU A 98 21.93 -13.72 15.66
CA GLU A 98 22.16 -13.55 14.22
C GLU A 98 20.97 -12.87 13.53
N PHE A 99 19.74 -13.28 13.90
CA PHE A 99 18.51 -12.69 13.41
C PHE A 99 18.43 -11.20 13.76
N LEU A 100 18.63 -10.83 15.03
CA LEU A 100 18.52 -9.44 15.48
C LEU A 100 19.63 -8.56 14.88
N VAL A 101 20.87 -9.05 14.80
CA VAL A 101 21.97 -8.33 14.15
C VAL A 101 21.66 -8.10 12.66
N ASN A 102 21.17 -9.13 11.97
CA ASN A 102 20.78 -9.00 10.58
C ASN A 102 19.60 -8.04 10.40
N TYR A 103 18.57 -8.13 11.23
CA TYR A 103 17.39 -7.27 11.18
C TYR A 103 17.75 -5.80 11.40
N HIS A 104 18.59 -5.50 12.40
CA HIS A 104 19.13 -4.16 12.65
C HIS A 104 19.90 -3.62 11.43
N LYS A 105 20.75 -4.44 10.80
CA LYS A 105 21.45 -4.06 9.55
C LYS A 105 20.48 -3.68 8.43
N HIS A 106 19.35 -4.38 8.29
CA HIS A 106 18.34 -4.02 7.30
C HIS A 106 17.72 -2.65 7.58
N ALA A 107 17.37 -2.36 8.84
CA ALA A 107 16.76 -1.10 9.24
C ALA A 107 17.73 0.08 9.03
N VAL A 108 18.98 -0.05 9.47
CA VAL A 108 20.01 0.98 9.26
C VAL A 108 20.30 1.20 7.77
N HIS A 109 20.31 0.12 6.97
CA HIS A 109 20.50 0.22 5.53
C HIS A 109 19.37 1.01 4.87
N ILE A 110 18.11 0.76 5.21
CA ILE A 110 16.98 1.55 4.68
C ILE A 110 17.06 3.00 5.12
N LEU A 111 17.37 3.27 6.39
CA LEU A 111 17.46 4.63 6.91
C LEU A 111 18.44 5.50 6.13
N GLY A 112 19.53 4.91 5.63
CA GLY A 112 20.53 5.60 4.80
C GLY A 112 20.29 5.57 3.29
N ASN A 113 19.25 4.87 2.80
CA ASN A 113 19.03 4.61 1.37
C ASN A 113 17.54 4.61 0.99
N TYR A 114 16.74 5.51 1.56
CA TYR A 114 15.37 5.71 1.09
C TYR A 114 15.34 6.07 -0.40
N SER A 115 14.32 5.58 -1.09
CA SER A 115 13.98 6.01 -2.45
C SER A 115 13.59 7.49 -2.46
N ASP A 116 13.89 8.21 -3.54
CA ASP A 116 13.66 9.66 -3.59
C ASP A 116 12.17 10.03 -3.48
N GLN A 117 11.29 9.27 -4.14
CA GLN A 117 9.85 9.57 -4.20
C GLN A 117 9.00 8.36 -4.62
N GLY A 118 7.68 8.54 -4.57
CA GLY A 118 6.69 7.58 -5.08
C GLY A 118 6.44 6.39 -4.16
N ASN A 119 5.76 5.37 -4.70
CA ASN A 119 5.26 4.24 -3.89
C ASN A 119 6.36 3.46 -3.16
N HIS A 120 7.58 3.40 -3.70
CA HIS A 120 8.69 2.72 -3.01
C HIS A 120 9.06 3.41 -1.70
N LEU A 121 9.15 4.74 -1.69
CA LEU A 121 9.41 5.52 -0.49
C LEU A 121 8.34 5.28 0.58
N LEU A 122 7.06 5.27 0.19
CA LEU A 122 5.95 4.98 1.11
C LEU A 122 6.09 3.59 1.75
N PHE A 123 6.40 2.56 0.96
CA PHE A 123 6.61 1.21 1.50
C PHE A 123 7.83 1.14 2.41
N GLU A 124 8.93 1.79 2.05
CA GLU A 124 10.15 1.81 2.88
C GLU A 124 9.87 2.48 4.23
N ALA A 125 9.24 3.64 4.24
CA ALA A 125 8.86 4.37 5.45
C ALA A 125 7.87 3.57 6.32
N GLN A 126 6.82 3.01 5.71
CA GLN A 126 5.87 2.13 6.39
C GLN A 126 6.58 0.95 7.08
N ARG A 127 7.61 0.37 6.45
CA ARG A 127 8.31 -0.81 6.97
C ARG A 127 9.40 -0.47 7.98
N MET A 128 9.88 0.76 8.00
CA MET A 128 10.70 1.27 9.11
C MET A 128 9.88 1.45 10.39
N ILE A 129 8.60 1.84 10.27
CA ILE A 129 7.66 1.83 11.41
C ILE A 129 7.47 0.40 11.91
N TYR A 130 7.33 -0.58 11.01
CA TYR A 130 7.28 -2.00 11.40
C TYR A 130 8.52 -2.41 12.20
N ALA A 131 9.72 -2.06 11.72
CA ALA A 131 10.96 -2.39 12.40
C ALA A 131 11.01 -1.84 13.82
N GLY A 132 10.69 -0.55 13.98
CA GLY A 132 10.74 0.11 15.29
C GLY A 132 9.55 -0.21 16.21
N ALA A 133 8.39 -0.60 15.69
CA ALA A 133 7.23 -0.96 16.50
C ALA A 133 7.25 -2.43 16.92
N PHE A 134 7.77 -3.33 16.08
CA PHE A 134 7.81 -4.77 16.36
C PHE A 134 8.99 -5.18 17.25
N PHE A 135 10.14 -4.51 17.12
CA PHE A 135 11.30 -4.69 18.00
C PHE A 135 11.64 -3.38 18.72
N PRO A 136 10.80 -2.92 19.66
CA PRO A 136 11.01 -1.66 20.37
C PRO A 136 12.24 -1.68 21.30
N GLU A 137 12.86 -2.84 21.54
CA GLU A 137 14.04 -3.02 22.39
C GLU A 137 15.34 -2.52 21.74
N PHE A 138 15.36 -2.34 20.42
CA PHE A 138 16.51 -1.70 19.77
C PHE A 138 16.64 -0.25 20.23
N LYS A 139 17.87 0.18 20.53
CA LYS A 139 18.17 1.58 20.89
C LYS A 139 17.70 2.58 19.82
N ASP A 140 17.74 2.16 18.56
CA ASP A 140 17.34 2.98 17.40
C ASP A 140 15.84 2.84 17.05
N ALA A 141 15.08 1.98 17.73
CA ALA A 141 13.69 1.68 17.34
C ALA A 141 12.80 2.93 17.29
N ALA A 142 12.94 3.83 18.25
CA ALA A 142 12.18 5.09 18.27
C ALA A 142 12.56 6.01 17.10
N SER A 143 13.83 6.07 16.71
CA SER A 143 14.27 6.90 15.57
C SER A 143 13.78 6.32 14.24
N TRP A 144 13.71 4.99 14.13
CA TRP A 144 13.11 4.30 12.98
C TRP A 144 11.63 4.59 12.81
N ARG A 145 10.84 4.53 13.90
CA ARG A 145 9.42 4.89 13.86
C ARG A 145 9.23 6.36 13.48
N LYS A 146 9.94 7.26 14.16
CA LYS A 146 9.90 8.70 13.87
C LYS A 146 10.22 9.00 12.40
N SER A 147 11.30 8.43 11.87
CA SER A 147 11.69 8.60 10.46
C SER A 147 10.58 8.15 9.49
N GLY A 148 10.01 6.97 9.71
CA GLY A 148 8.92 6.49 8.86
C GLY A 148 7.66 7.34 8.96
N ILE A 149 7.29 7.78 10.18
CA ILE A 149 6.12 8.63 10.43
C ILE A 149 6.28 10.00 9.76
N GLU A 150 7.45 10.63 9.90
CA GLU A 150 7.74 11.94 9.29
C GLU A 150 7.64 11.88 7.76
N ILE A 151 8.18 10.83 7.14
CA ILE A 151 8.07 10.62 5.69
C ILE A 151 6.61 10.41 5.30
N LEU A 152 5.89 9.47 5.92
CA LEU A 152 4.49 9.21 5.57
C LEU A 152 3.60 10.44 5.77
N ASN A 153 3.82 11.22 6.84
CA ASN A 153 3.09 12.46 7.08
C ASN A 153 3.45 13.56 6.08
N ARG A 154 4.70 13.65 5.62
CA ARG A 154 5.05 14.56 4.54
C ARG A 154 4.35 14.15 3.24
N GLU A 155 4.46 12.89 2.86
CA GLU A 155 3.96 12.40 1.58
C GLU A 155 2.43 12.40 1.50
N ILE A 156 1.71 12.13 2.59
CA ILE A 156 0.24 12.18 2.57
C ILE A 156 -0.26 13.60 2.27
N ASN A 157 0.46 14.64 2.73
CA ASN A 157 0.11 16.03 2.44
C ASN A 157 0.48 16.47 1.01
N VAL A 158 1.33 15.71 0.32
CA VAL A 158 1.68 15.94 -1.09
C VAL A 158 0.70 15.22 -2.02
N GLN A 159 0.29 14.01 -1.64
CA GLN A 159 -0.43 13.10 -2.53
C GLN A 159 -1.95 13.11 -2.31
N VAL A 160 -2.45 13.70 -1.22
CA VAL A 160 -3.87 13.71 -0.88
C VAL A 160 -4.38 15.14 -0.80
N TYR A 161 -5.43 15.43 -1.57
CA TYR A 161 -6.10 16.72 -1.56
C TYR A 161 -6.83 16.95 -0.23
N PRO A 162 -7.10 18.21 0.15
CA PRO A 162 -7.83 18.53 1.39
C PRO A 162 -9.22 17.91 1.49
N ASP A 163 -9.84 17.55 0.36
CA ASP A 163 -11.14 16.89 0.31
C ASP A 163 -11.06 15.35 0.40
N GLY A 164 -9.86 14.81 0.61
CA GLY A 164 -9.59 13.41 0.88
C GLY A 164 -9.23 12.59 -0.36
N GLY A 165 -9.42 13.07 -1.58
CA GLY A 165 -9.04 12.32 -2.78
C GLY A 165 -7.52 12.29 -3.01
N GLN A 166 -7.03 11.18 -3.57
CA GLN A 166 -5.60 11.01 -3.88
C GLN A 166 -5.34 11.55 -5.29
N PHE A 167 -4.20 12.22 -5.46
CA PHE A 167 -3.85 13.05 -6.63
C PHE A 167 -3.74 12.32 -7.98
N GLU A 168 -3.70 10.99 -8.01
CA GLU A 168 -3.75 10.21 -9.27
C GLU A 168 -5.16 10.14 -9.85
N LEU A 169 -6.18 10.53 -9.07
CA LEU A 169 -7.59 10.53 -9.45
C LEU A 169 -8.10 9.15 -9.93
N ASP A 170 -7.48 8.09 -9.42
CA ASP A 170 -7.77 6.69 -9.74
C ASP A 170 -8.26 5.95 -8.48
N PRO A 171 -9.49 5.39 -8.49
CA PRO A 171 -10.02 4.66 -7.34
C PRO A 171 -9.14 3.49 -6.84
N HIS A 172 -8.51 2.73 -7.72
CA HIS A 172 -7.65 1.62 -7.33
C HIS A 172 -6.39 2.10 -6.60
N TYR A 173 -5.70 3.11 -7.15
CA TYR A 173 -4.52 3.68 -6.50
C TYR A 173 -4.88 4.44 -5.22
N HIS A 174 -6.03 5.09 -5.16
CA HIS A 174 -6.55 5.69 -3.95
C HIS A 174 -6.74 4.64 -2.83
N LEU A 175 -7.40 3.51 -3.14
CA LEU A 175 -7.57 2.42 -2.17
C LEU A 175 -6.23 1.80 -1.76
N ALA A 176 -5.28 1.66 -2.68
CA ALA A 176 -3.93 1.19 -2.38
C ALA A 176 -3.21 2.13 -1.40
N ALA A 177 -3.30 3.45 -1.63
CA ALA A 177 -2.74 4.47 -0.76
C ALA A 177 -3.34 4.45 0.65
N ILE A 178 -4.68 4.38 0.78
CA ILE A 178 -5.35 4.20 2.08
C ILE A 178 -4.73 3.01 2.83
N ASN A 179 -4.60 1.87 2.15
CA ASN A 179 -4.11 0.65 2.77
C ASN A 179 -2.64 0.70 3.16
N ILE A 180 -1.81 1.50 2.47
CA ILE A 180 -0.42 1.75 2.87
C ILE A 180 -0.39 2.56 4.16
N PHE A 181 -1.10 3.69 4.19
CA PHE A 181 -1.13 4.58 5.36
C PHE A 181 -1.77 3.90 6.59
N CYS A 182 -2.86 3.16 6.39
CA CYS A 182 -3.52 2.38 7.44
C CYS A 182 -2.64 1.25 7.99
N LYS A 183 -1.82 0.58 7.17
CA LYS A 183 -0.92 -0.48 7.66
C LYS A 183 0.16 0.07 8.59
N ALA A 184 0.74 1.22 8.23
CA ALA A 184 1.70 1.91 9.10
C ALA A 184 1.06 2.29 10.44
N LEU A 185 -0.11 2.95 10.38
CA LEU A 185 -0.84 3.36 11.58
C LEU A 185 -1.20 2.17 12.44
N ARG A 186 -1.74 1.09 11.85
CA ARG A 186 -2.12 -0.13 12.57
C ARG A 186 -0.96 -0.77 13.31
N MET A 187 0.21 -0.88 12.67
CA MET A 187 1.37 -1.48 13.30
C MET A 187 1.83 -0.67 14.53
N ALA A 188 1.80 0.65 14.45
CA ALA A 188 2.08 1.49 15.61
C ALA A 188 0.97 1.39 16.68
N ASP A 189 -0.28 1.48 16.26
CA ASP A 189 -1.47 1.49 17.11
C ASP A 189 -1.58 0.24 17.99
N THR A 190 -1.44 -0.96 17.40
CA THR A 190 -1.52 -2.22 18.14
C THR A 190 -0.35 -2.46 19.10
N ASN A 191 0.71 -1.65 19.01
CA ASN A 191 1.88 -1.70 19.89
C ASN A 191 2.00 -0.47 20.80
N GLY A 192 0.94 0.35 20.91
CA GLY A 192 0.90 1.49 21.84
C GLY A 192 1.58 2.77 21.33
N PHE A 193 1.94 2.84 20.05
CA PHE A 193 2.63 3.98 19.44
C PHE A 193 1.71 4.87 18.59
N ARG A 194 0.38 4.75 18.73
CA ARG A 194 -0.59 5.59 17.99
C ARG A 194 -0.28 7.09 18.13
N ASN A 195 0.06 7.51 19.34
CA ASN A 195 0.28 8.92 19.69
C ASN A 195 1.56 9.51 19.07
N GLU A 196 2.41 8.69 18.43
CA GLU A 196 3.56 9.19 17.67
C GLU A 196 3.12 9.77 16.31
N PHE A 197 1.94 9.42 15.81
CA PHE A 197 1.39 10.01 14.59
C PHE A 197 0.71 11.35 14.89
N PRO A 198 0.92 12.38 14.05
CA PRO A 198 0.22 13.64 14.22
C PRO A 198 -1.28 13.47 13.92
N LYS A 199 -2.14 14.19 14.65
CA LYS A 199 -3.59 14.13 14.45
C LYS A 199 -4.00 14.39 13.00
N THR A 200 -3.32 15.32 12.32
CA THR A 200 -3.56 15.63 10.90
C THR A 200 -3.40 14.41 10.00
N TYR A 201 -2.47 13.50 10.30
CA TYR A 201 -2.33 12.25 9.55
C TYR A 201 -3.56 11.35 9.72
N LEU A 202 -4.04 11.19 10.96
CA LEU A 202 -5.22 10.39 11.26
C LEU A 202 -6.46 10.97 10.55
N ASP A 203 -6.65 12.28 10.67
CA ASP A 203 -7.76 13.00 10.03
C ASP A 203 -7.72 12.85 8.50
N THR A 204 -6.54 12.97 7.88
CA THR A 204 -6.39 12.79 6.42
C THR A 204 -6.69 11.36 5.99
N VAL A 205 -6.17 10.34 6.69
CA VAL A 205 -6.48 8.93 6.38
C VAL A 205 -7.97 8.65 6.51
N GLU A 206 -8.62 9.18 7.55
CA GLU A 206 -10.07 9.06 7.73
C GLU A 206 -10.83 9.75 6.58
N ASN A 207 -10.42 10.94 6.16
CA ASN A 207 -11.00 11.64 5.01
C ASN A 207 -10.84 10.86 3.69
N MET A 208 -9.70 10.19 3.48
CA MET A 208 -9.52 9.30 2.32
C MET A 208 -10.52 8.14 2.35
N ILE A 209 -10.70 7.48 3.50
CA ILE A 209 -11.69 6.40 3.65
C ILE A 209 -13.09 6.92 3.33
N MET A 210 -13.44 8.11 3.83
CA MET A 210 -14.73 8.75 3.57
C MET A 210 -14.89 9.15 2.10
N PHE A 211 -13.83 9.60 1.42
CA PHE A 211 -13.81 9.84 -0.03
C PHE A 211 -14.13 8.55 -0.79
N TYR A 212 -13.39 7.47 -0.52
CA TYR A 212 -13.59 6.18 -1.19
C TYR A 212 -14.98 5.60 -0.96
N MET A 213 -15.47 5.70 0.29
CA MET A 213 -16.83 5.30 0.65
C MET A 213 -17.89 6.07 -0.15
N ASN A 214 -17.66 7.35 -0.42
CA ASN A 214 -18.60 8.15 -1.21
C ASN A 214 -18.59 7.78 -2.69
N ILE A 215 -17.42 7.61 -3.31
CA ILE A 215 -17.38 7.26 -4.74
C ILE A 215 -17.83 5.81 -5.00
N SER A 216 -17.78 4.93 -3.99
CA SER A 216 -18.24 3.54 -4.11
C SER A 216 -19.75 3.44 -4.26
N PHE A 217 -20.21 2.41 -4.98
CA PHE A 217 -21.61 2.06 -5.13
C PHE A 217 -22.13 1.23 -3.93
N PRO A 218 -23.46 1.10 -3.75
CA PRO A 218 -24.05 0.38 -2.62
C PRO A 218 -23.70 -1.11 -2.51
N ASP A 219 -23.23 -1.71 -3.61
CA ASP A 219 -22.73 -3.09 -3.65
C ASP A 219 -21.23 -3.20 -3.30
N TYR A 220 -20.61 -2.12 -2.81
CA TYR A 220 -19.21 -1.96 -2.43
C TYR A 220 -18.23 -1.92 -3.61
N THR A 221 -18.72 -1.90 -4.86
CA THR A 221 -17.85 -1.70 -6.02
C THR A 221 -17.47 -0.24 -6.19
N ASN A 222 -16.31 0.01 -6.79
CA ASN A 222 -15.88 1.36 -7.19
C ASN A 222 -16.19 1.60 -8.68
N PRO A 223 -16.33 2.87 -9.11
CA PRO A 223 -16.29 3.19 -10.53
C PRO A 223 -14.92 2.85 -11.11
N CYS A 224 -14.89 2.59 -12.42
CA CYS A 224 -13.72 2.09 -13.13
C CYS A 224 -12.97 3.18 -13.91
N PHE A 225 -13.01 4.43 -13.44
CA PHE A 225 -12.26 5.52 -14.04
C PHE A 225 -10.75 5.26 -14.00
N SER A 226 -10.03 5.81 -14.98
CA SER A 226 -8.56 5.72 -15.04
C SER A 226 -8.11 4.25 -15.17
N ASP A 227 -7.04 3.82 -14.50
CA ASP A 227 -6.55 2.43 -14.53
C ASP A 227 -7.29 1.51 -13.52
N ALA A 228 -8.39 1.98 -12.92
CA ALA A 228 -9.02 1.30 -11.81
C ALA A 228 -9.67 -0.03 -12.21
N LYS A 229 -9.40 -1.05 -11.42
CA LYS A 229 -10.11 -2.34 -11.46
C LYS A 229 -11.24 -2.35 -10.44
N LEU A 230 -12.28 -3.14 -10.73
CA LEU A 230 -13.33 -3.41 -9.76
C LEU A 230 -12.77 -4.12 -8.53
N THR A 231 -12.96 -3.51 -7.37
CA THR A 231 -12.73 -4.13 -6.06
C THR A 231 -13.99 -4.88 -5.64
N THR A 232 -13.84 -6.09 -5.11
CA THR A 232 -14.98 -6.92 -4.71
C THR A 232 -15.53 -6.52 -3.33
N LYS A 233 -16.83 -6.76 -3.10
CA LYS A 233 -17.46 -6.59 -1.78
C LYS A 233 -16.71 -7.33 -0.67
N LYS A 234 -16.24 -8.56 -0.93
CA LYS A 234 -15.48 -9.36 0.05
C LYS A 234 -14.20 -8.65 0.49
N GLU A 235 -13.48 -8.05 -0.44
CA GLU A 235 -12.27 -7.29 -0.15
C GLU A 235 -12.58 -6.00 0.61
N MET A 236 -13.60 -5.26 0.17
CA MET A 236 -14.00 -4.02 0.85
C MET A 236 -14.52 -4.25 2.26
N LEU A 237 -15.29 -5.31 2.52
CA LEU A 237 -15.71 -5.67 3.88
C LEU A 237 -14.52 -5.97 4.78
N LYS A 238 -13.48 -6.62 4.26
CA LYS A 238 -12.24 -6.82 5.02
C LYS A 238 -11.57 -5.48 5.33
N ASN A 239 -11.48 -4.59 4.34
CA ASN A 239 -10.89 -3.26 4.51
C ASN A 239 -11.67 -2.43 5.55
N TYR A 240 -12.99 -2.30 5.45
CA TYR A 240 -13.81 -1.56 6.43
C TYR A 240 -13.67 -2.11 7.84
N ARG A 241 -13.63 -3.44 8.02
CA ARG A 241 -13.40 -4.06 9.34
C ARG A 241 -12.02 -3.75 9.90
N ASP A 242 -11.00 -3.67 9.05
CA ASP A 242 -9.65 -3.30 9.48
C ASP A 242 -9.52 -1.79 9.74
N TRP A 243 -10.21 -0.94 8.98
CA TRP A 243 -10.26 0.51 9.18
C TRP A 243 -11.06 0.89 10.42
N HIS A 244 -12.16 0.19 10.72
CA HIS A 244 -12.94 0.44 11.94
C HIS A 244 -12.12 0.22 13.21
N LYS A 245 -11.18 -0.75 13.21
CA LYS A 245 -10.25 -0.94 14.34
C LYS A 245 -9.35 0.29 14.56
N LEU A 246 -9.03 1.02 13.50
CA LEU A 246 -8.21 2.23 13.55
C LEU A 246 -9.02 3.49 13.91
N PHE A 247 -10.30 3.50 13.53
CA PHE A 247 -11.23 4.62 13.71
C PHE A 247 -12.54 4.12 14.36
N PRO A 248 -12.50 3.68 15.63
CA PRO A 248 -13.65 3.06 16.29
C PRO A 248 -14.82 4.03 16.49
N GLU A 249 -14.55 5.33 16.61
CA GLU A 249 -15.57 6.36 16.80
C GLU A 249 -16.33 6.72 15.50
N ASN A 250 -15.81 6.33 14.34
CA ASN A 250 -16.44 6.65 13.06
C ASN A 250 -17.61 5.69 12.77
N LYS A 251 -18.82 6.19 12.99
CA LYS A 251 -20.07 5.43 12.80
C LYS A 251 -20.34 5.02 11.36
N ALA A 252 -19.85 5.76 10.37
CA ALA A 252 -20.02 5.42 8.96
C ALA A 252 -19.13 4.22 8.59
N ILE A 253 -17.87 4.25 9.01
CA ILE A 253 -16.96 3.10 8.82
C ILE A 253 -17.53 1.85 9.50
N LEU A 254 -18.08 1.97 10.72
CA LEU A 254 -18.76 0.86 11.40
C LEU A 254 -19.98 0.34 10.61
N TYR A 255 -20.78 1.23 10.04
CA TYR A 255 -21.93 0.86 9.21
C TYR A 255 -21.52 0.00 8.02
N PHE A 256 -20.50 0.42 7.26
CA PHE A 256 -19.99 -0.36 6.14
C PHE A 256 -19.24 -1.63 6.57
N ALA A 257 -18.58 -1.64 7.73
CA ALA A 257 -17.90 -2.83 8.26
C ALA A 257 -18.88 -3.95 8.65
N THR A 258 -20.09 -3.57 9.07
CA THR A 258 -21.14 -4.46 9.60
C THR A 258 -22.32 -4.66 8.65
N GLU A 259 -22.26 -4.09 7.45
CA GLU A 259 -23.33 -4.14 6.45
C GLU A 259 -24.66 -3.56 6.98
N GLY A 260 -24.57 -2.49 7.77
CA GLY A 260 -25.71 -1.74 8.31
C GLY A 260 -26.34 -2.33 9.56
N LYS A 261 -25.73 -3.35 10.18
CA LYS A 261 -26.22 -3.89 11.47
C LYS A 261 -25.96 -2.94 12.63
N GLU A 262 -24.84 -2.21 12.59
CA GLU A 262 -24.42 -1.23 13.59
C GLU A 262 -23.90 0.04 12.92
N GLY A 263 -23.59 1.07 13.69
CA GLY A 263 -23.11 2.35 13.15
C GLY A 263 -24.23 3.21 12.57
N ALA A 264 -23.86 4.21 11.77
CA ALA A 264 -24.78 5.16 11.18
C ALA A 264 -24.25 5.67 9.84
N LEU A 265 -25.14 5.87 8.87
CA LEU A 265 -24.80 6.54 7.62
C LEU A 265 -24.49 8.02 7.86
N PRO A 266 -23.71 8.67 6.96
CA PRO A 266 -23.54 10.12 7.01
C PRO A 266 -24.89 10.84 6.89
N ASP A 267 -25.02 12.01 7.54
CA ASP A 267 -26.21 12.87 7.51
C ASP A 267 -26.28 13.72 6.22
N TYR A 268 -26.01 13.07 5.09
CA TYR A 268 -26.12 13.64 3.76
C TYR A 268 -26.29 12.54 2.72
N LEU A 269 -26.85 12.92 1.57
CA LEU A 269 -26.97 12.06 0.40
C LEU A 269 -25.88 12.42 -0.61
N SER A 270 -26.16 13.31 -1.57
CA SER A 270 -25.17 13.74 -2.57
C SER A 270 -23.96 14.44 -1.92
N LYS A 271 -22.78 14.27 -2.53
CA LYS A 271 -21.52 14.83 -2.02
C LYS A 271 -20.62 15.24 -3.18
N GLY A 272 -20.00 16.42 -3.07
CA GLY A 272 -18.98 16.90 -3.99
C GLY A 272 -17.61 16.96 -3.33
N PHE A 273 -16.58 16.57 -4.09
CA PHE A 273 -15.16 16.70 -3.78
C PHE A 273 -14.56 17.65 -4.81
N LEU A 274 -14.58 18.94 -4.49
CA LEU A 274 -14.32 20.03 -5.44
C LEU A 274 -12.87 20.10 -5.91
N THR A 275 -11.92 19.65 -5.08
CA THR A 275 -10.48 19.69 -5.40
C THR A 275 -10.10 18.48 -6.24
N SER A 276 -10.58 17.29 -5.82
CA SER A 276 -10.37 16.05 -6.55
C SER A 276 -11.21 15.95 -7.84
N GLY A 277 -12.32 16.69 -7.92
CA GLY A 277 -13.22 16.70 -9.06
C GLY A 277 -14.14 15.49 -9.16
N PHE A 278 -14.65 15.01 -8.02
CA PHE A 278 -15.60 13.90 -7.97
C PHE A 278 -16.95 14.38 -7.41
N PHE A 279 -18.03 14.11 -8.15
CA PHE A 279 -19.37 14.55 -7.78
C PHE A 279 -20.30 13.34 -7.73
N ILE A 280 -20.87 13.10 -6.57
CA ILE A 280 -21.72 11.94 -6.32
C ILE A 280 -23.14 12.42 -6.08
N PHE A 281 -24.03 12.01 -6.98
CA PHE A 281 -25.47 12.20 -6.82
C PHE A 281 -26.07 10.87 -6.37
N ARG A 282 -26.77 10.85 -5.24
CA ARG A 282 -27.47 9.65 -4.76
C ARG A 282 -28.79 10.01 -4.09
N ASN A 283 -29.77 9.12 -4.17
CA ASN A 283 -31.03 9.23 -3.43
C ASN A 283 -31.11 8.28 -2.22
N SER A 284 -30.20 7.30 -2.13
CA SER A 284 -30.13 6.27 -1.08
C SER A 284 -28.69 5.77 -0.98
N TRP A 285 -28.32 5.20 0.17
CA TRP A 285 -27.07 4.47 0.39
C TRP A 285 -27.24 2.94 0.24
N LYS A 286 -28.49 2.49 0.08
CA LYS A 286 -28.86 1.07 0.03
C LYS A 286 -28.86 0.56 -1.42
N THR A 287 -29.09 -0.73 -1.58
CA THR A 287 -29.04 -1.40 -2.89
C THR A 287 -30.20 -1.05 -3.83
N ASP A 288 -31.16 -0.24 -3.39
CA ASP A 288 -32.24 0.31 -4.21
C ASP A 288 -31.92 1.71 -4.77
N ALA A 289 -30.72 2.23 -4.52
CA ALA A 289 -30.34 3.58 -4.92
C ALA A 289 -30.29 3.79 -6.44
N THR A 290 -30.49 5.05 -6.81
CA THR A 290 -29.92 5.64 -8.01
C THR A 290 -28.69 6.42 -7.58
N GLN A 291 -27.50 6.04 -8.07
CA GLN A 291 -26.25 6.74 -7.78
C GLN A 291 -25.48 7.02 -9.06
N MET A 292 -25.13 8.29 -9.29
CA MET A 292 -24.23 8.71 -10.36
C MET A 292 -22.94 9.24 -9.74
N VAL A 293 -21.80 8.85 -10.29
CA VAL A 293 -20.49 9.40 -9.95
C VAL A 293 -19.93 10.06 -11.21
N VAL A 294 -19.68 11.37 -11.14
CA VAL A 294 -19.10 12.17 -12.23
C VAL A 294 -17.64 12.48 -11.88
N LYS A 295 -16.74 12.31 -12.85
CA LYS A 295 -15.33 12.67 -12.76
C LYS A 295 -15.05 13.88 -13.65
N ALA A 296 -14.67 15.00 -13.05
CA ALA A 296 -14.32 16.24 -13.72
C ALA A 296 -13.34 17.02 -12.84
N GLY A 297 -12.09 16.55 -12.82
CA GLY A 297 -11.04 17.03 -11.91
C GLY A 297 -9.89 17.75 -12.59
N PRO A 298 -8.88 18.19 -11.81
CA PRO A 298 -7.69 18.80 -12.36
C PRO A 298 -6.88 17.80 -13.19
N LYS A 299 -5.90 18.31 -13.94
CA LYS A 299 -4.91 17.47 -14.61
C LYS A 299 -4.18 16.61 -13.57
N ALA A 300 -4.10 15.31 -13.83
CA ALA A 300 -3.41 14.34 -12.99
C ALA A 300 -2.29 13.64 -13.78
N PHE A 301 -1.81 12.51 -13.24
CA PHE A 301 -0.62 11.81 -13.72
C PHE A 301 -0.96 10.67 -14.67
N TRP A 302 0.02 9.83 -14.98
CA TRP A 302 -0.01 8.79 -16.02
C TRP A 302 -1.22 7.84 -15.99
N HIS A 303 -1.80 7.58 -14.82
CA HIS A 303 -2.95 6.69 -14.67
C HIS A 303 -4.28 7.37 -15.04
N CYS A 304 -4.36 8.70 -14.95
CA CYS A 304 -5.57 9.44 -15.27
C CYS A 304 -5.76 9.53 -16.78
N GLN A 305 -6.92 9.08 -17.26
CA GLN A 305 -7.32 9.19 -18.66
C GLN A 305 -7.87 10.61 -18.97
N PRO A 306 -7.87 11.04 -20.25
CA PRO A 306 -8.48 12.28 -20.70
C PRO A 306 -10.01 12.18 -20.77
N ASP A 307 -10.65 11.87 -19.64
CA ASP A 307 -12.05 11.47 -19.50
C ASP A 307 -12.90 12.52 -18.75
N ASN A 308 -12.41 13.76 -18.61
CA ASN A 308 -13.09 14.80 -17.84
C ASN A 308 -14.52 15.05 -18.35
N GLY A 309 -15.48 14.93 -17.43
CA GLY A 309 -16.92 15.00 -17.70
C GLY A 309 -17.59 13.63 -17.79
N THR A 310 -16.83 12.54 -17.83
CA THR A 310 -17.38 11.17 -17.81
C THR A 310 -18.11 10.87 -16.50
N PHE A 311 -18.94 9.84 -16.53
CA PHE A 311 -19.67 9.37 -15.38
C PHE A 311 -20.01 7.89 -15.48
N GLU A 312 -20.19 7.29 -14.30
CA GLU A 312 -20.87 6.01 -14.16
C GLU A 312 -22.21 6.19 -13.44
N LEU A 313 -23.22 5.39 -13.82
CA LEU A 313 -24.55 5.42 -13.24
C LEU A 313 -24.96 4.01 -12.80
N TRP A 314 -25.22 3.88 -11.52
CA TRP A 314 -25.69 2.68 -10.85
C TRP A 314 -27.16 2.83 -10.45
N PHE A 315 -27.95 1.80 -10.72
CA PHE A 315 -29.38 1.78 -10.43
C PHE A 315 -29.82 0.39 -9.99
N ASN A 316 -30.42 0.30 -8.80
CA ASN A 316 -31.12 -0.88 -8.29
C ASN A 316 -30.35 -2.20 -8.47
N GLY A 317 -29.11 -2.26 -8.00
CA GLY A 317 -28.28 -3.46 -8.00
C GLY A 317 -27.38 -3.63 -9.23
N LYS A 318 -27.40 -2.70 -10.19
CA LYS A 318 -26.63 -2.82 -11.44
C LYS A 318 -26.00 -1.49 -11.87
N ASN A 319 -24.76 -1.56 -12.31
CA ASN A 319 -24.13 -0.47 -13.07
C ASN A 319 -24.66 -0.47 -14.51
N LEU A 320 -25.45 0.56 -14.85
CA LEU A 320 -26.08 0.72 -16.16
C LEU A 320 -25.16 1.40 -17.18
N PHE A 321 -24.21 2.19 -16.68
CA PHE A 321 -23.28 2.98 -17.47
C PHE A 321 -21.86 2.74 -16.93
N PRO A 322 -21.29 1.53 -17.10
CA PRO A 322 -19.92 1.26 -16.70
C PRO A 322 -18.93 2.02 -17.60
N ASP A 323 -17.77 2.36 -17.05
CA ASP A 323 -16.63 2.89 -17.81
C ASP A 323 -16.09 1.86 -18.81
N SER A 324 -15.32 2.34 -19.80
CA SER A 324 -14.77 1.53 -20.89
C SER A 324 -13.70 0.53 -20.43
N LEU A 325 -13.13 0.71 -19.21
CA LEU A 325 -12.12 -0.11 -18.55
C LEU A 325 -10.78 -0.15 -19.29
N VAL A 326 -9.68 -0.23 -18.53
CA VAL A 326 -8.38 -0.56 -19.11
C VAL A 326 -8.29 -2.04 -19.51
N ARG A 327 -8.43 -2.30 -20.80
CA ARG A 327 -7.98 -3.55 -21.43
C ARG A 327 -6.48 -3.46 -21.73
N LEU A 328 -5.67 -4.11 -20.89
CA LEU A 328 -4.21 -4.41 -20.97
C LEU A 328 -3.30 -3.62 -20.00
N CYS A 329 -2.74 -4.33 -19.00
CA CYS A 329 -1.43 -3.97 -18.45
C CYS A 329 -0.35 -4.24 -19.51
N ARG A 330 0.33 -3.20 -20.01
CA ARG A 330 1.41 -3.32 -21.00
C ARG A 330 2.58 -4.17 -20.47
N ARG A 331 2.74 -5.38 -20.99
CA ARG A 331 4.06 -6.02 -21.15
C ARG A 331 4.60 -5.60 -22.53
N GLY A 332 5.45 -4.58 -22.54
CA GLY A 332 6.38 -4.30 -23.64
C GLY A 332 5.81 -4.29 -25.05
N ARG A 333 4.95 -3.30 -25.37
CA ARG A 333 4.79 -2.73 -26.72
C ARG A 333 4.12 -1.36 -26.59
N SER A 334 4.68 -0.40 -27.31
CA SER A 334 4.26 0.98 -27.41
C SER A 334 3.06 1.10 -28.34
N ASP A 335 1.83 0.84 -27.87
CA ASP A 335 0.62 1.14 -28.64
C ASP A 335 -0.49 1.70 -27.73
N GLY A 336 -0.93 2.94 -28.00
CA GLY A 336 -1.82 3.80 -27.21
C GLY A 336 -3.31 3.43 -27.19
N GLY A 337 -3.66 2.17 -27.42
CA GLY A 337 -5.06 1.78 -27.69
C GLY A 337 -6.05 1.84 -26.51
N ALA A 338 -5.60 2.04 -25.27
CA ALA A 338 -6.47 2.09 -24.08
C ALA A 338 -6.51 3.48 -23.40
N GLN A 339 -5.86 4.49 -23.98
CA GLN A 339 -5.87 5.88 -23.49
C GLN A 339 -6.75 6.79 -24.36
N LEU A 340 -7.57 6.21 -25.23
CA LEU A 340 -8.41 6.94 -26.16
C LEU A 340 -9.64 7.49 -25.44
N ALA A 341 -9.73 8.82 -25.30
CA ALA A 341 -10.99 9.51 -25.01
C ALA A 341 -12.21 9.02 -25.83
N PRO A 342 -12.08 8.55 -27.11
CA PRO A 342 -13.19 8.03 -27.92
C PRO A 342 -14.15 7.02 -27.29
N SER A 343 -13.81 6.33 -26.20
CA SER A 343 -14.70 5.37 -25.53
C SER A 343 -15.48 5.92 -24.35
N ASP A 344 -15.13 7.10 -23.84
CA ASP A 344 -15.70 7.64 -22.61
C ASP A 344 -16.78 8.70 -22.87
N ARG A 345 -17.72 8.84 -21.95
CA ARG A 345 -18.92 9.68 -22.12
C ARG A 345 -18.64 11.15 -21.81
N CYS A 346 -17.83 11.80 -22.64
CA CYS A 346 -17.56 13.24 -22.60
C CYS A 346 -17.70 13.90 -23.98
N THR A 347 -17.95 15.21 -24.03
CA THR A 347 -18.01 15.96 -25.28
C THR A 347 -16.64 16.04 -25.95
N GLN A 348 -16.58 15.83 -27.27
CA GLN A 348 -15.35 15.88 -28.05
C GLN A 348 -15.46 16.84 -29.25
N HIS A 349 -14.32 17.30 -29.74
CA HIS A 349 -14.21 17.99 -31.02
C HIS A 349 -13.44 17.10 -32.02
N GLY A 350 -14.15 16.50 -32.97
CA GLY A 350 -13.55 15.73 -34.07
C GLY A 350 -12.82 14.43 -33.68
N ASP A 351 -13.35 13.67 -32.70
CA ASP A 351 -12.78 12.39 -32.21
C ASP A 351 -11.32 12.48 -31.69
N THR A 352 -10.87 13.67 -31.31
CA THR A 352 -9.53 13.90 -30.75
C THR A 352 -9.55 13.95 -29.21
N GLU A 353 -8.43 13.53 -28.58
CA GLU A 353 -8.25 13.62 -27.12
C GLU A 353 -8.42 15.07 -26.63
N GLN A 354 -8.97 15.22 -25.42
CA GLN A 354 -9.05 16.54 -24.78
C GLN A 354 -7.64 17.10 -24.57
N SER A 355 -7.28 18.12 -25.35
CA SER A 355 -6.10 18.94 -25.09
C SER A 355 -6.52 20.12 -24.21
N GLN A 356 -5.93 20.22 -23.02
CA GLN A 356 -6.04 21.40 -22.17
C GLN A 356 -4.66 22.02 -22.02
N SER A 357 -4.57 23.32 -22.33
CA SER A 357 -3.39 24.18 -22.19
C SER A 357 -3.00 24.41 -20.74
#